data_AF-A0A519ESD3-F1
#
_entry.id   AF-A0A519ESD3-F1
#
_cell.length_a   1.000
_cell.length_b   1.000
_cell.length_c   1.000
_cell.angle_alpha   90.00
_cell.angle_beta   90.00
_cell.angle_gamma   90.00
#
_symmetry.space_group_name_H-M   'P 1'
#
loop_
_entity.id
_entity.type
_entity.pdbx_description
1 polymer ?
#
loop_
_entity_poly.entity_id
_entity_poly.type
_entity_poly.pdbx_seq_one_letter_code
_entity_poly.pdbx_strand_id
1 'polypeptide(L)' 'MSVWRSPPDLDALNAKQKNTIGEVLDIRFEAVDDLSLTASMAVDERTHQPYGLLHGGASVVLAETVGSTASYLVIDTDR' A
#
# COMPACT_ATOMS: atom_id res chain seq x y z
N MET A 1 7.25 21.37 -4.23
CA MET A 1 6.98 21.20 -2.78
C MET A 1 6.45 19.80 -2.64
N SER A 2 7.07 18.99 -1.79
CA SER A 2 6.61 17.64 -1.52
C SER A 2 5.48 17.65 -0.48
N VAL A 3 4.54 16.70 -0.59
CA VAL A 3 3.49 16.50 0.43
C VAL A 3 4.01 15.74 1.66
N TRP A 4 5.16 15.05 1.56
CA TRP A 4 5.68 14.18 2.61
C TRP A 4 6.40 14.96 3.70
N ARG A 5 6.28 14.51 4.94
CA ARG A 5 7.04 15.08 6.07
C ARG A 5 8.52 14.73 5.99
N SER A 6 8.83 13.51 5.55
CA SER A 6 10.17 13.01 5.26
C SER A 6 10.13 12.16 3.98
N PRO A 7 11.26 12.02 3.24
CA PRO A 7 11.31 11.18 2.05
C PRO A 7 10.88 9.74 2.37
N PRO A 8 9.84 9.20 1.71
CA PRO A 8 9.40 7.82 1.96
C PRO A 8 10.45 6.80 1.50
N ASP A 9 10.70 5.81 2.35
CA ASP A 9 11.57 4.67 2.06
C ASP A 9 10.71 3.46 1.69
N LEU A 10 10.67 3.10 0.40
CA LEU A 10 9.83 2.03 -0.13
C LEU A 10 10.21 0.66 0.48
N ASP A 11 11.49 0.40 0.74
CA ASP A 11 11.94 -0.86 1.32
C ASP A 11 11.45 -0.97 2.77
N ALA A 12 11.54 0.12 3.54
CA ALA A 12 11.01 0.17 4.89
C ALA A 12 9.48 0.03 4.92
N LEU A 13 8.76 0.62 3.97
CA LEU A 13 7.31 0.47 3.85
C LEU A 13 6.92 -0.97 3.54
N ASN A 14 7.59 -1.60 2.58
CA ASN A 14 7.34 -3.00 2.23
C ASN A 14 7.68 -3.94 3.39
N ALA A 15 8.77 -3.70 4.13
CA ALA A 15 9.14 -4.49 5.30
C ALA A 15 8.10 -4.41 6.44
N LYS A 16 7.40 -3.28 6.60
CA LYS A 16 6.34 -3.11 7.60
C LYS A 16 5.09 -3.96 7.30
N GLN A 17 4.91 -4.47 6.09
CA GLN A 17 3.78 -5.32 5.73
C GLN A 17 3.91 -6.76 6.23
N LYS A 18 5.07 -7.14 6.80
CA LYS A 18 5.32 -8.49 7.32
C LYS A 18 4.28 -8.91 8.37
N ASN A 19 3.76 -10.12 8.22
CA ASN A 19 2.68 -10.73 9.00
C ASN A 19 1.37 -9.91 8.98
N THR A 20 1.06 -9.25 7.86
CA THR A 20 -0.20 -8.51 7.66
C THR A 20 -0.93 -8.98 6.40
N ILE A 21 -2.15 -8.50 6.16
CA ILE A 21 -2.89 -8.77 4.92
C ILE A 21 -2.14 -8.28 3.67
N GLY A 22 -1.30 -7.24 3.79
CA GLY A 22 -0.49 -6.74 2.68
C GLY A 22 0.50 -7.77 2.16
N GLU A 23 1.16 -8.53 3.05
CA GLU A 23 2.02 -9.65 2.66
C GLU A 23 1.21 -10.80 2.05
N VAL A 24 0.07 -11.15 2.66
CA VAL A 24 -0.78 -12.26 2.17
C VAL A 24 -1.29 -12.00 0.75
N LEU A 25 -1.63 -10.75 0.43
CA LEU A 25 -2.14 -10.35 -0.88
C LEU A 25 -1.06 -9.82 -1.85
N ASP A 26 0.22 -9.85 -1.44
CA ASP A 26 1.35 -9.39 -2.26
C ASP A 26 1.19 -7.93 -2.73
N ILE A 27 0.79 -7.06 -1.79
CA ILE A 27 0.77 -5.62 -1.99
C ILE A 27 2.20 -5.09 -1.90
N ARG A 28 2.62 -4.27 -2.86
CA ARG A 28 3.97 -3.70 -2.93
C ARG A 28 3.92 -2.21 -3.20
N PHE A 29 4.60 -1.41 -2.39
CA PHE A 29 4.86 -0.01 -2.72
C PHE A 29 5.95 0.05 -3.79
N GLU A 30 5.63 0.67 -4.93
CA GLU A 30 6.44 0.61 -6.16
C GLU A 30 7.15 1.93 -6.46
N ALA A 31 6.50 3.05 -6.15
CA ALA A 31 7.02 4.37 -6.49
C ALA A 31 6.50 5.44 -5.54
N VAL A 32 7.32 6.47 -5.37
CA VAL A 32 6.95 7.70 -4.69
C VAL A 32 7.52 8.88 -5.49
N ASP A 33 6.70 9.91 -5.68
CA ASP A 33 7.12 11.22 -6.17
C ASP A 33 6.70 12.31 -5.18
N ASP A 34 6.93 13.58 -5.48
CA ASP A 34 6.63 14.68 -4.56
C ASP A 34 5.15 14.75 -4.12
N LEU A 35 4.22 14.18 -4.89
CA LEU A 35 2.76 14.32 -4.72
C LEU A 35 2.01 12.99 -4.68
N SER A 36 2.64 11.86 -4.98
CA SER A 36 1.97 10.56 -5.10
C SER A 36 2.76 9.40 -4.48
N LEU A 37 2.02 8.43 -3.94
CA LEU A 37 2.51 7.13 -3.50
C LEU A 37 1.77 6.07 -4.30
N THR A 38 2.52 5.18 -4.96
CA THR A 38 1.98 4.14 -5.83
C THR A 38 2.28 2.77 -5.27
N ALA A 39 1.30 1.88 -5.31
CA ALA A 39 1.46 0.47 -4.98
C ALA A 39 0.76 -0.43 -6.01
N SER A 40 1.23 -1.67 -6.11
CA SER A 40 0.64 -2.74 -6.92
C SER A 40 0.14 -3.89 -6.04
N MET A 41 -0.67 -4.78 -6.61
CA MET A 41 -1.15 -6.01 -5.98
C MET A 41 -1.33 -7.08 -7.07
N ALA A 42 -0.96 -8.32 -6.77
CA ALA A 42 -1.14 -9.42 -7.71
C ALA A 42 -2.62 -9.76 -7.94
N VAL A 43 -2.97 -10.15 -9.18
CA VAL A 43 -4.31 -10.66 -9.53
C VAL A 43 -4.20 -12.15 -9.82
N ASP A 44 -4.44 -12.97 -8.80
CA ASP A 44 -4.35 -14.43 -8.81
C ASP A 44 -5.27 -15.06 -7.74
N GLU A 45 -5.10 -16.34 -7.40
CA GLU A 45 -5.97 -17.04 -6.44
C GLU A 45 -6.07 -16.38 -5.06
N ARG A 46 -5.10 -15.54 -4.69
CA ARG A 46 -5.09 -14.79 -3.43
C ARG A 46 -6.09 -13.64 -3.43
N THR A 47 -6.38 -13.08 -4.61
CA THR A 47 -7.19 -11.85 -4.78
C THR A 47 -8.40 -12.05 -5.69
N HIS A 48 -8.59 -13.24 -6.26
CA HIS A 48 -9.78 -13.58 -7.03
C HIS A 48 -11.03 -13.71 -6.15
N GLN A 49 -12.16 -13.24 -6.68
CA GLN A 49 -13.48 -13.68 -6.23
C GLN A 49 -13.82 -15.05 -6.84
N PRO A 50 -14.89 -15.74 -6.39
CA PRO A 50 -15.23 -17.10 -6.85
C PRO A 50 -15.40 -17.31 -8.36
N TYR A 51 -15.59 -16.23 -9.12
CA TYR A 51 -15.74 -16.26 -10.58
C TYR A 51 -14.44 -15.95 -11.36
N GLY A 52 -13.28 -15.95 -10.69
CA GLY A 52 -11.97 -15.77 -11.34
C GLY A 52 -11.64 -14.34 -11.76
N LEU A 53 -12.40 -13.35 -11.27
CA LEU A 53 -12.13 -11.93 -11.44
C LEU A 53 -11.45 -11.38 -10.18
N LEU A 54 -10.79 -10.23 -10.27
CA LEU A 54 -10.35 -9.49 -9.08
C LEU A 54 -11.53 -9.23 -8.14
N HIS A 55 -11.38 -9.59 -6.86
CA HIS A 55 -12.38 -9.31 -5.83
C HIS A 55 -12.41 -7.81 -5.53
N GLY A 56 -13.58 -7.18 -5.60
CA GLY A 56 -13.70 -5.73 -5.35
C GLY A 56 -13.20 -5.31 -3.96
N GLY A 57 -13.39 -6.15 -2.94
CA GLY A 57 -12.82 -5.95 -1.61
C GLY A 57 -11.28 -6.01 -1.58
N ALA A 58 -10.63 -6.77 -2.45
CA ALA A 58 -9.17 -6.78 -2.54
C ALA A 58 -8.65 -5.45 -3.11
N SER A 59 -9.35 -4.87 -4.08
CA SER A 59 -9.06 -3.50 -4.55
C SER A 59 -9.19 -2.47 -3.42
N VAL A 60 -10.18 -2.62 -2.54
CA VAL A 60 -10.33 -1.75 -1.36
C VAL A 60 -9.21 -1.97 -0.35
N VAL A 61 -8.75 -3.20 -0.14
CA VAL A 61 -7.57 -3.45 0.71
C VAL A 61 -6.35 -2.72 0.16
N LEU A 62 -6.06 -2.83 -1.14
CA LEU A 62 -4.97 -2.08 -1.76
C LEU A 62 -5.13 -0.57 -1.58
N ALA A 63 -6.31 -0.03 -1.88
CA ALA A 63 -6.57 1.41 -1.77
C ALA A 63 -6.41 1.92 -0.33
N GLU A 64 -6.95 1.21 0.66
CA GLU A 64 -6.86 1.56 2.07
C GLU A 64 -5.42 1.44 2.59
N THR A 65 -4.68 0.39 2.20
CA THR A 65 -3.25 0.24 2.54
C THR A 65 -2.42 1.41 2.02
N VAL A 66 -2.66 1.86 0.78
CA VAL A 66 -1.97 3.02 0.21
C VAL A 66 -2.39 4.31 0.91
N GLY A 67 -3.69 4.56 1.06
CA GLY A 67 -4.22 5.79 1.63
C GLY A 67 -3.84 6.00 3.10
N SER A 68 -3.91 4.93 3.91
CA SER A 68 -3.50 4.98 5.32
C SER A 68 -1.99 5.18 5.48
N THR A 69 -1.18 4.49 4.66
CA THR A 69 0.28 4.68 4.66
C THR A 69 0.66 6.10 4.23
N ALA A 70 0.05 6.62 3.17
CA ALA A 70 0.25 8.01 2.74
C ALA A 70 -0.14 9.00 3.86
N SER A 71 -1.24 8.76 4.56
CA SER A 71 -1.66 9.58 5.70
C SER A 71 -0.64 9.56 6.84
N TYR A 72 -0.07 8.38 7.14
CA TYR A 72 0.99 8.24 8.15
C TYR A 72 2.26 9.03 7.79
N LEU A 73 2.60 9.13 6.49
CA LEU A 73 3.80 9.82 6.00
C LEU A 73 3.70 11.36 6.01
N VAL A 74 2.52 11.93 6.26
CA VAL A 74 2.30 13.39 6.27
C VAL A 74 2.05 13.97 7.67
N ILE A 75 1.85 13.12 8.69
CA ILE A 75 1.60 13.56 10.07
C ILE A 75 2.87 13.61 10.91
N ASP A 76 2.78 14.27 12.08
CA ASP A 76 3.79 14.17 13.13
C ASP A 76 3.63 12.85 13.88
N THR A 77 4.64 12.00 13.88
CA THR A 77 4.61 10.70 14.58
C THR A 77 5.11 10.78 16.02
N ASP A 78 5.70 11.91 16.43
CA ASP A 78 6.29 12.10 17.75
C ASP A 78 5.33 12.84 18.73
N ARG A 79 4.09 13.09 18.31
CA ARG A 79 3.09 13.86 19.06
C ARG A 79 1.80 13.11 19.29
#